data_AF-A0A2G9SNM0-F1
#
_entry.id   AF-A0A2G9SNM0-F1
#
_cell.length_a   1.000
_cell.length_b   1.000
_cell.length_c   1.000
_cell.angle_alpha   90.00
_cell.angle_beta   90.00
_cell.angle_gamma   90.00
#
_symmetry.space_group_name_H-M   'P 1'
#
loop_
_entity.id
_entity.type
_entity.pdbx_description
1 polymer ?
#
loop_
_entity_poly.entity_id
_entity_poly.type
_entity_poly.pdbx_seq_one_letter_code
_entity_poly.pdbx_strand_id
1 'polypeptide(L)'
;MRHTALPQKMNITTQTTLSATFLVLFSGLFALLTACRDPQPTQPLTRPILLSDTTWQLVSFTSSNPEITADVGSRMRFNLNGTVQFTSSRGDTSSGTWRLVSGGNELELTTADTVTVSEILELTSTSLRLRRRIPPNATLVTNYAAVAR
;
A
#
# COMPACT_ATOMS: atom_id res chain seq x y z
N MET A 1 30.05 48.32 49.08
CA MET A 1 29.43 48.65 47.78
C MET A 1 28.07 47.99 47.72
N ARG A 2 27.02 48.82 47.58
CA ARG A 2 25.64 48.60 47.06
C ARG A 2 24.96 47.24 47.39
N HIS A 3 23.96 47.14 48.28
CA HIS A 3 22.54 47.58 48.17
C HIS A 3 21.92 47.20 46.80
N THR A 4 20.78 46.52 46.66
CA THR A 4 19.51 46.64 47.39
C THR A 4 18.60 45.43 47.10
N ALA A 5 17.80 45.03 48.09
CA ALA A 5 16.72 44.05 47.99
C ALA A 5 15.42 44.62 47.36
N LEU A 6 14.57 43.67 46.94
CA LEU A 6 13.18 43.68 46.43
C LEU A 6 12.25 44.89 46.73
N PRO A 7 11.15 45.03 45.95
CA PRO A 7 9.85 44.86 46.63
C PRO A 7 8.75 44.11 45.87
N GLN A 8 7.87 43.51 46.67
CA GLN A 8 6.53 42.97 46.39
C GLN A 8 5.55 44.00 45.81
N LYS A 9 4.52 43.53 45.09
CA LYS A 9 3.11 44.02 45.22
C LYS A 9 2.17 43.01 44.56
N MET A 10 1.41 42.19 45.30
CA MET A 10 0.22 42.43 46.13
C MET A 10 -1.08 42.67 45.32
N ASN A 11 -1.97 41.68 45.50
CA ASN A 11 -3.37 41.54 45.13
C ASN A 11 -4.24 42.78 45.39
N ILE A 12 -5.17 43.11 44.48
CA ILE A 12 -6.45 43.77 44.81
C ILE A 12 -7.56 43.22 43.89
N THR A 13 -8.58 42.68 44.56
CA THR A 13 -9.91 42.29 44.05
C THR A 13 -10.79 43.52 43.84
N THR A 14 -11.59 43.53 42.77
CA THR A 14 -12.94 44.14 42.83
C THR A 14 -13.91 43.44 41.87
N GLN A 15 -15.10 43.17 42.42
CA GLN A 15 -16.30 42.61 41.79
C GLN A 15 -16.86 43.55 40.71
N THR A 16 -17.67 43.03 39.78
CA THR A 16 -19.10 43.39 39.65
C THR A 16 -19.78 42.45 38.65
N THR A 17 -20.80 41.76 39.14
CA THR A 17 -21.78 40.94 38.44
C THR A 17 -22.52 41.74 37.39
N LEU A 18 -22.72 41.21 36.18
CA LEU A 18 -23.96 41.44 35.41
C LEU A 18 -24.24 40.25 34.50
N SER A 19 -25.41 39.68 34.75
CA SER A 19 -26.08 38.64 33.96
C SER A 19 -26.34 39.15 32.54
N ALA A 20 -26.06 38.35 31.52
CA ALA A 20 -26.67 38.50 30.20
C ALA A 20 -26.72 37.14 29.50
N THR A 21 -27.85 36.47 29.64
CA THR A 21 -28.29 35.41 28.73
C THR A 21 -28.32 35.97 27.31
N PHE A 22 -27.54 35.42 26.39
CA PHE A 22 -27.81 35.54 24.95
C PHE A 22 -27.53 34.20 24.28
N LEU A 23 -28.64 33.53 23.92
CA LEU A 23 -28.66 32.33 23.11
C LEU A 23 -28.58 32.74 21.64
N VAL A 24 -27.77 31.99 20.87
CA VAL A 24 -27.74 31.84 19.41
C VAL A 24 -27.18 33.01 18.58
N LEU A 25 -26.03 32.77 17.93
CA LEU A 25 -25.92 32.72 16.45
C LEU A 25 -24.52 32.29 16.00
N PHE A 26 -24.49 31.14 15.31
CA PHE A 26 -23.64 30.75 14.18
C PHE A 26 -22.22 31.33 14.03
N SER A 27 -21.22 30.44 14.14
CA SER A 27 -19.97 30.38 13.36
C SER A 27 -19.04 29.40 14.08
N GLY A 28 -18.36 28.42 13.47
CA GLY A 28 -18.20 28.00 12.10
C GLY A 28 -17.18 26.85 12.12
N LEU A 29 -17.02 26.21 10.95
CA LEU A 29 -15.79 25.52 10.56
C LEU A 29 -15.45 24.19 11.25
N PHE A 30 -16.13 23.12 10.83
CA PHE A 30 -15.42 21.88 10.46
C PHE A 30 -16.05 21.36 9.17
N ALA A 31 -15.50 21.86 8.06
CA ALA A 31 -15.82 21.36 6.74
C ALA A 31 -15.36 19.89 6.63
N LEU A 32 -16.23 19.14 5.96
CA LEU A 32 -16.05 17.82 5.41
C LEU A 32 -14.61 17.54 4.97
N LEU A 33 -14.06 16.41 5.44
CA LEU A 33 -13.29 15.52 4.59
C LEU A 33 -13.80 14.11 4.81
N THR A 34 -14.99 13.84 4.25
CA THR A 34 -15.31 12.49 3.79
C THR A 34 -14.15 12.10 2.88
N ALA A 35 -13.38 11.09 3.26
CA ALA A 35 -12.32 10.56 2.42
C ALA A 35 -12.94 10.22 1.06
N CYS A 36 -12.71 11.08 0.06
CA CYS A 36 -12.82 10.71 -1.34
C CYS A 36 -11.74 9.66 -1.56
N ARG A 37 -12.05 8.40 -1.24
CA ARG A 37 -11.36 7.28 -1.83
C ARG A 37 -11.72 7.39 -3.30
N ASP A 38 -10.77 7.83 -4.12
CA ASP A 38 -10.96 7.86 -5.56
C ASP A 38 -11.61 6.54 -5.98
N PRO A 39 -12.70 6.57 -6.76
CA PRO A 39 -13.22 5.34 -7.33
C PRO A 39 -12.07 4.69 -8.08
N GLN A 40 -11.66 3.51 -7.62
CA GLN A 40 -10.63 2.73 -8.27
C GLN A 40 -10.98 2.69 -9.76
N PRO A 41 -10.08 3.12 -10.67
CA PRO A 41 -10.34 3.05 -12.09
C PRO A 41 -10.88 1.67 -12.38
N THR A 42 -12.10 1.58 -12.93
CA THR A 42 -12.71 0.32 -13.33
C THR A 42 -11.85 -0.23 -14.46
N GLN A 43 -10.78 -0.93 -14.08
CA GLN A 43 -9.98 -1.73 -14.98
C GLN A 43 -10.93 -2.68 -15.70
N PRO A 44 -10.70 -2.97 -16.99
CA PRO A 44 -11.39 -4.04 -17.66
C PRO A 44 -11.32 -5.28 -16.75
N LEU A 45 -12.48 -5.79 -16.34
CA LEU A 45 -12.61 -6.94 -15.43
C LEU A 45 -11.80 -8.16 -15.92
N THR A 46 -11.43 -8.17 -17.20
CA THR A 46 -10.61 -9.19 -17.84
C THR A 46 -9.23 -9.37 -17.21
N ARG A 47 -8.50 -8.31 -16.83
CA ARG A 47 -7.14 -8.48 -16.24
C ARG A 47 -7.15 -9.09 -14.84
N PRO A 48 -7.95 -8.58 -13.88
CA PRO A 48 -8.08 -9.23 -12.57
C PRO A 48 -8.54 -10.68 -12.66
N ILE A 49 -9.48 -11.00 -13.57
CA ILE A 49 -9.98 -12.36 -13.78
C ILE A 49 -8.87 -13.27 -14.30
N LEU A 50 -8.11 -12.85 -15.33
CA LEU A 50 -6.99 -13.63 -15.88
C LEU A 50 -5.87 -13.88 -14.86
N LEU A 51 -5.66 -13.00 -13.89
CA LEU A 51 -4.67 -13.21 -12.83
C LEU A 51 -5.13 -14.22 -11.79
N SER A 52 -6.42 -14.19 -11.44
CA SER A 52 -6.98 -14.90 -10.28
C SER A 52 -7.69 -16.21 -10.61
N ASP A 53 -7.81 -16.56 -11.88
CA ASP A 53 -8.42 -17.80 -12.34
C ASP A 53 -7.44 -18.97 -12.45
N THR A 54 -6.19 -18.79 -12.02
CA THR A 54 -5.14 -19.79 -12.17
C THR A 54 -4.06 -19.65 -11.09
N THR A 55 -3.24 -20.69 -10.99
CA THR A 55 -2.02 -20.70 -10.20
C THR A 55 -0.83 -20.48 -11.13
N TRP A 56 0.01 -19.50 -10.79
CA TRP A 56 1.19 -19.09 -11.55
C TRP A 56 2.45 -19.71 -10.96
N GLN A 57 3.16 -20.53 -11.71
CA GLN A 57 4.45 -21.10 -11.31
C GLN A 57 5.59 -20.32 -11.93
N LEU A 58 6.58 -19.93 -11.13
CA LEU A 58 7.81 -19.30 -11.61
C LEU A 58 8.60 -20.32 -12.43
N VAL A 59 8.78 -20.06 -13.72
CA VAL A 59 9.51 -20.95 -14.63
C VAL A 59 10.91 -20.45 -14.96
N SER A 60 11.10 -19.13 -14.97
CA SER A 60 12.42 -18.55 -15.18
C SER A 60 12.53 -17.15 -14.59
N PHE A 61 13.76 -16.77 -14.31
CA PHE A 61 14.11 -15.52 -13.68
C PHE A 61 15.42 -14.99 -14.27
N THR A 62 15.51 -13.68 -14.46
CA THR A 62 16.73 -13.01 -14.88
C THR A 62 16.92 -11.76 -14.04
N SER A 63 18.16 -11.55 -13.59
CA SER A 63 18.56 -10.40 -12.79
C SER A 63 19.78 -9.74 -13.39
N SER A 64 19.84 -8.40 -13.35
CA SER A 64 21.10 -7.67 -13.61
C SER A 64 22.07 -7.69 -12.42
N ASN A 65 21.61 -8.14 -11.24
CA ASN A 65 22.45 -8.38 -10.06
C ASN A 65 22.52 -9.90 -9.76
N PRO A 66 23.69 -10.54 -9.86
CA PRO A 66 23.83 -11.98 -9.64
C PRO A 66 23.58 -12.43 -8.19
N GLU A 67 23.63 -11.51 -7.22
CA GLU A 67 23.33 -11.83 -5.81
C GLU A 67 21.84 -12.04 -5.55
N ILE A 68 20.98 -11.52 -6.44
CA ILE A 68 19.54 -11.71 -6.34
C ILE A 68 19.19 -13.04 -7.00
N THR A 69 18.68 -13.95 -6.19
CA THR A 69 18.20 -15.26 -6.63
C THR A 69 16.68 -15.34 -6.52
N ALA A 70 16.09 -16.34 -7.17
CA ALA A 70 14.67 -16.62 -7.09
C ALA A 70 14.45 -18.12 -6.93
N ASP A 71 13.39 -18.47 -6.20
CA ASP A 71 12.97 -19.86 -6.00
C ASP A 71 12.17 -20.36 -7.21
N VAL A 72 12.85 -20.78 -8.28
CA VAL A 72 12.21 -21.32 -9.48
C VAL A 72 11.39 -22.57 -9.11
N GLY A 73 10.15 -22.63 -9.59
CA GLY A 73 9.18 -23.65 -9.18
C GLY A 73 8.23 -23.20 -8.07
N SER A 74 8.50 -22.07 -7.42
CA SER A 74 7.53 -21.42 -6.51
C SER A 74 6.24 -21.02 -7.26
N ARG A 75 5.14 -20.91 -6.52
CA ARG A 75 3.80 -20.67 -7.05
C ARG A 75 3.11 -19.49 -6.36
N MET A 76 2.25 -18.81 -7.11
CA MET A 76 1.35 -17.77 -6.64
C MET A 76 -0.09 -18.06 -7.07
N ARG A 77 -1.04 -17.95 -6.15
CA ARG A 77 -2.47 -17.98 -6.44
C ARG A 77 -3.12 -16.68 -6.02
N PHE A 78 -3.56 -15.90 -6.99
CA PHE A 78 -4.30 -14.66 -6.75
C PHE A 78 -5.78 -14.96 -6.56
N ASN A 79 -6.44 -14.27 -5.64
CA ASN A 79 -7.87 -14.41 -5.39
C ASN A 79 -8.56 -13.07 -5.68
N LEU A 80 -9.76 -13.11 -6.24
CA LEU A 80 -10.53 -11.90 -6.61
C LEU A 80 -10.83 -10.96 -5.43
N ASN A 81 -10.80 -11.46 -4.19
CA ASN A 81 -10.95 -10.66 -2.98
C ASN A 81 -9.70 -9.83 -2.62
N GLY A 82 -8.65 -9.88 -3.45
CA GLY A 82 -7.39 -9.15 -3.23
C GLY A 82 -6.36 -9.90 -2.38
N THR A 83 -6.56 -11.17 -2.04
CA THR A 83 -5.55 -11.99 -1.35
C THR A 83 -4.71 -12.80 -2.32
N VAL A 84 -3.44 -13.03 -1.98
CA VAL A 84 -2.54 -13.90 -2.74
C VAL A 84 -1.90 -14.91 -1.80
N GLN A 85 -1.81 -16.16 -2.25
CA GLN A 85 -1.07 -17.22 -1.57
C GLN A 85 0.22 -17.50 -2.33
N PHE A 86 1.32 -17.59 -1.60
CA PHE A 86 2.63 -17.98 -2.11
C PHE A 86 2.95 -19.39 -1.62
N THR A 87 3.55 -20.20 -2.48
CA THR A 87 4.05 -21.53 -2.14
C THR A 87 5.47 -21.67 -2.65
N SER A 88 6.43 -21.91 -1.78
CA SER A 88 7.82 -22.17 -2.19
C SER A 88 7.90 -23.46 -3.02
N SER A 89 9.00 -23.66 -3.74
CA SER A 89 9.27 -24.92 -4.45
C SER A 89 9.32 -26.13 -3.50
N ARG A 90 9.53 -25.88 -2.21
CA ARG A 90 9.56 -26.90 -1.13
C ARG A 90 8.20 -27.12 -0.46
N GLY A 91 7.20 -26.31 -0.77
CA GLY A 91 5.83 -26.43 -0.25
C GLY A 91 5.50 -25.53 0.93
N ASP A 92 6.42 -24.68 1.40
CA ASP A 92 6.13 -23.71 2.45
C ASP A 92 5.16 -22.65 1.93
N THR A 93 4.15 -22.29 2.74
CA THR A 93 3.13 -21.33 2.32
C THR A 93 3.17 -20.03 3.11
N SER A 94 2.94 -18.92 2.42
CA SER A 94 2.68 -17.62 3.04
C SER A 94 1.55 -16.90 2.29
N SER A 95 1.07 -15.80 2.85
CA SER A 95 -0.03 -15.02 2.29
C SER A 95 0.29 -13.53 2.24
N GLY A 96 -0.38 -12.84 1.34
CA GLY A 96 -0.32 -11.40 1.21
C GLY A 96 -1.57 -10.83 0.56
N THR A 97 -1.48 -9.56 0.18
CA THR A 97 -2.50 -8.89 -0.63
C THR A 97 -1.93 -8.48 -1.98
N TRP A 98 -2.82 -8.31 -2.95
CA TRP A 98 -2.47 -7.84 -4.27
C TRP A 98 -3.49 -6.85 -4.80
N ARG A 99 -3.04 -5.99 -5.70
CA ARG A 99 -3.91 -5.16 -6.52
C ARG A 99 -3.19 -4.79 -7.81
N LEU A 100 -3.98 -4.47 -8.82
CA LEU A 100 -3.49 -3.85 -10.03
C LEU A 100 -3.52 -2.33 -9.87
N VAL A 101 -2.40 -1.66 -10.13
CA VAL A 101 -2.25 -0.20 -10.07
C VAL A 101 -1.87 0.35 -11.45
N SER A 102 -1.71 1.68 -11.55
CA SER A 102 -1.32 2.34 -12.81
C SER A 102 -2.22 1.95 -14.00
N GLY A 103 -3.54 2.02 -13.80
CA GLY A 103 -4.53 1.65 -14.81
C GLY A 103 -4.55 0.16 -15.19
N GLY A 104 -3.87 -0.70 -14.43
CA GLY A 104 -3.82 -2.15 -14.67
C GLY A 104 -2.51 -2.65 -15.24
N ASN A 105 -1.51 -1.78 -15.39
CA ASN A 105 -0.21 -2.11 -15.98
C ASN A 105 0.84 -2.53 -14.95
N GLU A 106 0.56 -2.34 -13.67
CA GLU A 106 1.46 -2.71 -12.59
C GLU A 106 0.73 -3.60 -11.59
N LEU A 107 1.44 -4.62 -11.12
CA LEU A 107 1.01 -5.50 -10.03
C LEU A 107 1.72 -5.05 -8.75
N GLU A 108 0.93 -4.67 -7.75
CA GLU A 108 1.41 -4.43 -6.40
C GLU A 108 1.14 -5.67 -5.55
N LEU A 109 2.17 -6.13 -4.84
CA LEU A 109 2.14 -7.23 -3.89
C LEU A 109 2.56 -6.73 -2.52
N THR A 110 1.79 -7.08 -1.49
CA THR A 110 2.13 -6.77 -0.10
C THR A 110 2.22 -8.06 0.70
N THR A 111 3.38 -8.31 1.29
CA THR A 111 3.66 -9.48 2.13
C THR A 111 4.33 -9.05 3.42
N ALA A 112 3.74 -9.41 4.56
CA ALA A 112 4.13 -8.85 5.85
C ALA A 112 4.19 -7.31 5.76
N ASP A 113 5.38 -6.72 5.82
CA ASP A 113 5.59 -5.26 5.76
C ASP A 113 6.33 -4.81 4.48
N THR A 114 6.45 -5.70 3.49
CA THR A 114 7.11 -5.39 2.22
C THR A 114 6.08 -5.16 1.13
N VAL A 115 6.15 -4.00 0.49
CA VAL A 115 5.39 -3.69 -0.73
C VAL A 115 6.33 -3.80 -1.93
N THR A 116 5.91 -4.57 -2.92
CA THR A 116 6.60 -4.73 -4.20
C THR A 116 5.69 -4.30 -5.32
N VAL A 117 6.16 -3.41 -6.19
CA VAL A 117 5.48 -3.04 -7.44
C VAL A 117 6.27 -3.60 -8.61
N SER A 118 5.58 -4.30 -9.51
CA SER A 118 6.16 -4.84 -10.74
C SER A 118 5.33 -4.42 -11.94
N GLU A 119 5.98 -4.04 -13.02
CA GLU A 119 5.35 -3.79 -14.31
C GLU A 119 4.95 -5.11 -14.98
N ILE A 120 3.75 -5.15 -15.51
CA ILE A 120 3.21 -6.29 -16.27
C ILE A 120 3.64 -6.10 -17.72
N LEU A 121 4.62 -6.90 -18.16
CA LEU A 121 5.06 -6.93 -19.55
C LEU A 121 4.14 -7.82 -20.40
N GLU A 122 3.57 -8.86 -19.81
CA GLU A 122 2.67 -9.79 -20.46
C GLU A 122 1.69 -10.39 -19.44
N LEU A 123 0.42 -10.48 -19.83
CA LEU A 123 -0.61 -11.21 -19.08
C LEU A 123 -1.58 -11.85 -20.07
N THR A 124 -1.51 -13.17 -20.17
CA THR A 124 -2.41 -14.02 -20.97
C THR A 124 -3.00 -15.11 -20.08
N SER A 125 -3.79 -16.03 -20.62
CA SER A 125 -4.29 -17.18 -19.85
C SER A 125 -3.21 -18.22 -19.51
N THR A 126 -2.00 -18.09 -20.08
CA THR A 126 -0.92 -19.08 -19.92
C THR A 126 0.40 -18.50 -19.45
N SER A 127 0.58 -17.17 -19.60
CA SER A 127 1.85 -16.49 -19.37
C SER A 127 1.63 -15.21 -18.58
N LEU A 128 2.43 -15.03 -17.53
CA LEU A 128 2.55 -13.79 -16.78
C LEU A 128 4.03 -13.41 -16.74
N ARG A 129 4.35 -12.23 -17.25
CA ARG A 129 5.72 -11.71 -17.27
C ARG A 129 5.79 -10.38 -16.56
N LEU A 130 6.63 -10.32 -15.52
CA LEU A 130 6.76 -9.16 -14.67
C LEU A 130 8.19 -8.60 -14.73
N ARG A 131 8.30 -7.27 -14.74
CA ARG A 131 9.56 -6.54 -14.57
C ARG A 131 9.54 -5.76 -13.27
N ARG A 132 10.59 -5.90 -12.47
CA ARG A 132 10.78 -5.11 -11.25
C ARG A 132 12.09 -4.34 -11.31
N ARG A 133 12.04 -3.05 -10.99
CA ARG A 133 13.24 -2.23 -10.74
C ARG A 133 13.50 -2.22 -9.24
N ILE A 134 14.71 -2.62 -8.86
CA ILE A 134 15.21 -2.58 -7.49
C ILE A 134 16.29 -1.50 -7.43
N PRO A 135 16.06 -0.42 -6.68
CA PRO A 135 17.07 0.60 -6.47
C PRO A 135 18.37 0.03 -5.87
N PRO A 136 19.55 0.57 -6.23
CA PRO A 136 19.73 1.66 -7.17
C PRO A 136 19.63 1.22 -8.65
N ASN A 137 20.11 0.03 -9.03
CA ASN A 137 20.32 -0.33 -10.44
C ASN A 137 20.01 -1.79 -10.80
N ALA A 138 19.31 -2.55 -9.95
CA ALA A 138 18.95 -3.92 -10.27
C ALA A 138 17.62 -3.97 -11.05
N THR A 139 17.58 -4.76 -12.11
CA THR A 139 16.35 -5.07 -12.85
C THR A 139 16.13 -6.57 -12.82
N LEU A 140 14.91 -6.96 -12.48
CA LEU A 140 14.47 -8.34 -12.47
C LEU A 140 13.39 -8.55 -13.52
N VAL A 141 13.46 -9.69 -14.20
CA VAL A 141 12.39 -10.20 -15.05
C VAL A 141 12.02 -11.58 -14.53
N THR A 142 10.75 -11.77 -14.21
CA THR A 142 10.19 -13.06 -13.78
C THR A 142 9.17 -13.52 -14.81
N ASN A 143 9.26 -14.78 -15.21
CA ASN A 143 8.32 -15.40 -16.14
C ASN A 143 7.59 -16.52 -15.40
N TYR A 144 6.26 -16.49 -15.46
CA TYR A 144 5.39 -17.46 -14.84
C TYR A 144 4.55 -18.17 -15.89
N ALA A 145 4.33 -19.46 -15.68
CA ALA A 145 3.39 -20.27 -16.45
C ALA A 145 2.17 -20.59 -15.59
N ALA A 146 0.99 -20.60 -16.22
CA ALA A 146 -0.21 -21.15 -15.59
C ALA A 146 -0.05 -22.68 -15.42
N VAL A 147 -0.29 -23.22 -14.23
CA VAL A 147 -0.08 -24.67 -13.94
C VAL A 147 -1.31 -25.42 -13.44
N ALA A 148 -2.34 -24.76 -12.93
CA ALA A 148 -3.60 -25.41 -12.52
C ALA A 148 -4.69 -24.38 -12.13
N ARG A 149 -5.96 -24.80 -12.28
CA ARG A 149 -7.15 -24.22 -11.64
C ARG A 149 -7.47 -24.96 -10.35
#